data_AF-A0A125U081-F1
#
_entry.id   AF-A0A125U081-F1
#
_cell.length_a   1.000
_cell.length_b   1.000
_cell.length_c   1.000
_cell.angle_alpha   90.00
_cell.angle_beta   90.00
_cell.angle_gamma   90.00
#
_symmetry.space_group_name_H-M   'P 1'
#
loop_
_entity.id
_entity.type
_entity.pdbx_description
1 polymer ?
#
loop_
_entity_poly.entity_id
_entity_poly.type
_entity_poly.pdbx_seq_one_letter_code
_entity_poly.pdbx_strand_id
1 'polypeptide(L)'
;MAMKKRSVVVFASLLLISSSALAAVVHVSGHGQSYDPGIALEDARADAAAECAAQAGTPIQEVYSHVTRANLWLADSIWTCEVP
;
A
#
# COMPACT_ATOMS: atom_id res chain seq x y z
N MET A 1 2.18 -9.48 -65.12
CA MET A 1 1.98 -8.30 -64.24
C MET A 1 2.35 -8.69 -62.83
N ALA A 2 3.32 -7.97 -62.25
CA ALA A 2 3.85 -8.19 -60.91
C ALA A 2 3.07 -7.37 -59.85
N MET A 3 3.39 -7.62 -58.58
CA MET A 3 2.97 -6.95 -57.33
C MET A 3 1.78 -7.64 -56.61
N LYS A 4 1.75 -7.84 -55.30
CA LYS A 4 2.62 -7.37 -54.20
C LYS A 4 2.45 -8.33 -52.99
N LYS A 5 3.55 -8.86 -52.46
CA LYS A 5 3.57 -9.51 -51.14
C LYS A 5 3.25 -8.45 -50.07
N ARG A 6 2.29 -8.70 -49.18
CA ARG A 6 2.09 -7.89 -47.98
C ARG A 6 2.47 -8.73 -46.76
N SER A 7 3.74 -8.63 -46.42
CA SER A 7 4.27 -8.98 -45.10
C SER A 7 3.99 -7.78 -44.19
N VAL A 8 3.33 -8.00 -43.06
CA VAL A 8 3.18 -7.00 -42.00
C VAL A 8 3.70 -7.64 -40.72
N VAL A 9 5.00 -7.51 -40.54
CA VAL A 9 5.69 -7.71 -39.26
C VAL A 9 5.47 -6.43 -38.47
N VAL A 10 4.68 -6.48 -37.39
CA VAL A 10 4.57 -5.37 -36.45
C VAL A 10 5.54 -5.62 -35.30
N PHE A 11 6.59 -4.82 -35.35
CA PHE A 11 7.59 -4.50 -34.33
C PHE A 11 7.14 -4.70 -32.88
N ALA A 12 7.76 -5.70 -32.24
CA ALA A 12 7.93 -5.76 -30.80
C ALA A 12 9.06 -4.80 -30.40
N SER A 13 8.73 -3.59 -29.98
CA SER A 13 9.72 -2.67 -29.42
C SER A 13 9.04 -1.44 -28.83
N LEU A 14 8.62 -1.51 -27.56
CA LEU A 14 8.49 -0.40 -26.62
C LEU A 14 7.76 -0.91 -25.38
N LEU A 15 8.51 -1.41 -24.39
CA LEU A 15 8.13 -1.43 -22.97
C LEU A 15 9.37 -1.76 -22.12
N LEU A 16 10.51 -1.15 -22.46
CA LEU A 16 11.62 -0.96 -21.53
C LEU A 16 11.41 0.39 -20.86
N ILE A 17 10.32 0.51 -20.10
CA ILE A 17 10.23 1.57 -19.10
C ILE A 17 11.08 1.04 -17.96
N SER A 18 12.36 1.41 -17.95
CA SER A 18 13.19 1.35 -16.75
C SER A 18 12.59 2.34 -15.75
N SER A 19 11.51 1.93 -15.07
CA SER A 19 11.02 2.64 -13.90
C SER A 19 12.10 2.50 -12.84
N SER A 20 12.86 3.57 -12.63
CA SER A 20 13.54 3.78 -11.37
C SER A 20 12.46 3.74 -10.29
N ALA A 21 12.35 2.62 -9.58
CA ALA A 21 11.56 2.50 -8.35
C ALA A 21 12.13 3.53 -7.36
N LEU A 22 11.50 4.69 -7.32
CA LEU A 22 11.79 5.73 -6.35
C LEU A 22 10.98 5.33 -5.13
N ALA A 23 11.67 4.74 -4.14
CA ALA A 23 11.07 4.43 -2.86
C ALA A 23 10.37 5.70 -2.33
N ALA A 24 9.04 5.68 -2.34
CA ALA A 24 8.24 6.77 -1.85
C ALA A 24 7.85 6.49 -0.40
N VAL A 25 7.91 7.52 0.43
CA VAL A 25 7.45 7.45 1.81
C VAL A 25 6.03 7.97 1.86
N VAL A 26 5.11 7.11 2.28
CA VAL A 26 3.69 7.42 2.44
C VAL A 26 3.26 7.23 3.89
N HIS A 27 2.15 7.86 4.26
CA HIS A 27 1.49 7.61 5.53
C HIS A 27 0.18 6.86 5.27
N VAL A 28 -0.02 5.77 5.99
CA VAL A 28 -1.30 5.07 6.01
C VAL A 28 -1.89 5.13 7.41
N SER A 29 -3.19 4.90 7.49
CA SER A 29 -3.92 4.77 8.74
C SER A 29 -4.62 3.43 8.80
N GLY A 30 -4.62 2.79 9.95
CA GLY A 30 -5.45 1.65 10.26
C GLY A 30 -6.36 1.90 11.44
N HIS A 31 -7.41 1.10 11.53
CA HIS A 31 -8.48 1.24 12.51
C HIS A 31 -8.75 -0.09 13.22
N GLY A 32 -9.06 -0.01 14.52
CA GLY A 32 -9.35 -1.17 15.34
C GLY A 32 -10.48 -0.91 16.34
N GLN A 33 -11.21 -1.96 16.68
CA GLN A 33 -12.31 -1.87 17.65
C GLN A 33 -12.39 -3.12 18.53
N SER A 34 -12.46 -2.94 19.85
CA SER A 34 -12.55 -4.06 20.79
C SER A 34 -13.14 -3.63 22.13
N TYR A 35 -13.57 -4.61 22.94
CA TYR A 35 -13.91 -4.37 24.34
C TYR A 35 -12.67 -4.20 25.24
N ASP A 36 -11.49 -4.51 24.71
CA ASP A 36 -10.19 -4.30 25.34
C ASP A 36 -9.38 -3.21 24.59
N PRO A 37 -8.79 -2.23 25.29
CA PRO A 37 -8.06 -1.14 24.64
C PRO A 37 -6.74 -1.59 23.99
N GLY A 38 -6.09 -2.63 24.52
CA GLY A 38 -4.86 -3.20 23.96
C GLY A 38 -5.16 -3.90 22.64
N ILE A 39 -6.19 -4.74 22.62
CA ILE A 39 -6.64 -5.44 21.41
C ILE A 39 -7.08 -4.43 20.33
N ALA A 40 -7.86 -3.40 20.70
CA ALA A 40 -8.25 -2.37 19.73
C ALA A 40 -7.03 -1.71 19.05
N LEU A 41 -5.99 -1.40 19.83
CA LEU A 41 -4.77 -0.80 19.29
C LEU A 41 -3.93 -1.78 18.47
N GLU A 42 -3.85 -3.06 18.87
CA GLU A 42 -3.19 -4.12 18.10
C GLU A 42 -3.87 -4.32 16.74
N ASP A 43 -5.20 -4.35 16.72
CA ASP A 43 -5.99 -4.45 15.49
C ASP A 43 -5.75 -3.24 14.57
N ALA A 44 -5.74 -2.02 15.12
CA ALA A 44 -5.48 -0.80 14.33
C ALA A 44 -4.09 -0.80 13.68
N ARG A 45 -3.07 -1.33 14.39
CA ARG A 45 -1.72 -1.49 13.85
C ARG A 45 -1.64 -2.57 12.78
N ALA A 46 -2.34 -3.68 12.98
CA ALA A 46 -2.41 -4.75 12.00
C ALA A 46 -3.10 -4.29 10.71
N ASP A 47 -4.17 -3.52 10.84
CA ASP A 47 -4.89 -2.90 9.72
C ASP A 47 -3.99 -1.92 8.96
N ALA A 48 -3.27 -1.03 9.67
CA ALA A 48 -2.33 -0.11 9.04
C ALA A 48 -1.21 -0.85 8.29
N ALA A 49 -0.67 -1.93 8.88
CA ALA A 49 0.33 -2.76 8.21
C ALA A 49 -0.24 -3.45 6.96
N ALA A 50 -1.50 -3.86 6.97
CA ALA A 50 -2.19 -4.42 5.82
C ALA A 50 -2.36 -3.39 4.69
N GLU A 51 -2.72 -2.14 5.02
CA GLU A 51 -2.77 -1.04 4.05
C GLU A 51 -1.42 -0.78 3.39
N CYS A 52 -0.31 -0.86 4.14
CA CYS A 52 1.03 -0.75 3.55
C CYS A 52 1.35 -1.91 2.61
N ALA A 53 1.04 -3.14 3.03
CA ALA A 53 1.24 -4.32 2.20
C ALA A 53 0.39 -4.26 0.91
N ALA A 54 -0.82 -3.69 0.96
CA ALA A 54 -1.68 -3.49 -0.20
C ALA A 54 -1.06 -2.53 -1.23
N GLN A 55 -0.18 -1.63 -0.80
CA GLN A 55 0.60 -0.72 -1.66
C GLN A 55 1.96 -1.31 -2.07
N ALA A 56 2.15 -2.62 -1.88
CA ALA A 56 3.43 -3.31 -2.05
C ALA A 56 4.58 -2.70 -1.21
N GLY A 57 4.23 -2.01 -0.12
CA GLY A 57 5.17 -1.32 0.76
C GLY A 57 5.53 -2.09 2.03
N THR A 58 6.50 -1.55 2.75
CA THR A 58 6.96 -2.06 4.05
C THR A 58 6.68 -1.04 5.15
N PRO A 59 6.00 -1.42 6.25
CA PRO A 59 5.82 -0.54 7.39
C PRO A 59 7.15 -0.29 8.11
N ILE A 60 7.46 0.99 8.35
CA ILE A 60 8.72 1.43 8.96
C ILE A 60 8.51 1.77 10.43
N GLN A 61 7.56 2.67 10.71
CA GLN A 61 7.36 3.24 12.03
C GLN A 61 5.93 3.74 12.24
N GLU A 62 5.38 3.46 13.42
CA GLU A 62 4.16 4.11 13.90
C GLU A 62 4.46 5.58 14.28
N VAL A 63 3.78 6.50 13.62
CA VAL A 63 3.95 7.95 13.82
C VAL A 63 2.99 8.49 14.86
N TYR A 64 1.79 7.90 14.91
CA TYR A 64 0.74 8.32 15.81
C TYR A 64 -0.17 7.15 16.12
N SER A 65 -0.61 7.07 17.37
CA SER A 65 -1.66 6.15 17.79
C SER A 65 -2.60 6.86 18.74
N HIS A 66 -3.88 6.57 18.61
CA HIS A 66 -4.92 7.14 19.44
C HIS A 66 -5.91 6.04 19.83
N VAL A 67 -6.36 6.09 21.08
CA VAL A 67 -7.40 5.21 21.60
C VAL A 67 -8.45 6.06 22.28
N THR A 68 -9.70 5.93 21.86
CA THR A 68 -10.85 6.60 22.49
C THR A 68 -11.86 5.58 23.00
N ARG A 69 -12.46 5.90 24.14
CA ARG A 69 -13.51 5.09 24.76
C ARG A 69 -14.89 5.58 24.33
N ALA A 70 -15.70 4.66 23.80
CA ALA A 70 -17.14 4.81 23.59
C ALA A 70 -17.88 3.60 24.23
N ASN A 71 -18.88 3.03 23.53
CA ASN A 71 -19.48 1.73 23.89
C ASN A 71 -18.48 0.55 23.69
N LEU A 72 -17.48 0.76 22.84
CA LEU A 72 -16.30 -0.06 22.59
C LEU A 72 -15.06 0.84 22.67
N TRP A 73 -13.88 0.26 22.79
CA TRP A 73 -12.63 0.95 22.51
C TRP A 73 -12.43 1.03 21.00
N LEU A 74 -12.18 2.24 20.52
CA LEU A 74 -11.83 2.53 19.13
C LEU A 74 -10.39 2.98 19.11
N ALA A 75 -9.60 2.47 18.18
CA ALA A 75 -8.22 2.85 18.01
C ALA A 75 -7.91 3.21 16.56
N ASP A 76 -7.04 4.19 16.41
CA ASP A 76 -6.48 4.63 15.14
C ASP A 76 -4.96 4.55 15.25
N SER A 77 -4.30 4.06 14.20
CA SER A 77 -2.84 3.97 14.15
C SER A 77 -2.34 4.43 12.79
N ILE A 78 -1.45 5.43 12.77
CA ILE A 78 -0.86 5.99 11.55
C ILE A 78 0.59 5.52 11.44
N TRP A 79 0.92 4.91 10.31
CA TRP A 79 2.24 4.37 10.02
C TRP A 79 2.89 5.05 8.83
N THR A 80 4.20 5.21 8.93
CA THR A 80 5.07 5.51 7.78
C THR A 80 5.38 4.22 7.06
N CYS A 81 5.18 4.21 5.74
CA CYS A 81 5.43 3.07 4.89
C CYS A 81 6.27 3.45 3.68
N GLU A 82 7.23 2.59 3.35
CA GLU A 82 8.06 2.71 2.16
C GLU A 82 7.45 1.87 1.06
N VAL A 83 7.04 2.50 -0.04
CA VAL A 83 6.48 1.84 -1.23
C VAL A 83 7.46 1.95 -2.40
N PRO A 84 7.52 0.95 -3.30
CA PRO A 84 8.46 0.92 -4.43
C PRO A 84 8.19 1.98 -5.50
#